data_AF-J2JPQ7-F1
#
_entry.id   AF-J2JPQ7-F1
#
_cell.length_a   1.000
_cell.length_b   1.000
_cell.length_c   1.000
_cell.angle_alpha   90.00
_cell.angle_beta   90.00
_cell.angle_gamma   90.00
#
_symmetry.space_group_name_H-M   'P 1'
#
loop_
_entity.id
_entity.type
_entity.pdbx_description
1 polymer ?
#
loop_
_entity_poly.entity_id
_entity_poly.type
_entity_poly.pdbx_seq_one_letter_code
_entity_poly.pdbx_strand_id
1 'polypeptide(L)'
;MLFAILILSGCSNMGWETFHEGTYKGTKYQLQSKQTTSFMSSAGGRIEWQMKLGNLKPVEFGVENTDWSPPYSTKIYGNTPFHYITDKDTVYTGKDYEPGSYAVFNTMLYLFPGAEDERNQKYYEFMRDEWKKIDEMMMKNRKPYNDFPHIIGLVFGEREKFVKRYTGKYMNETWNLTIPPDGRILFESENGGQTSAGLSLKVQMPGKKIFLRQDGLTLQELAHFTDKNKVSITKDFNIEQIASEK
;
A
#
# COMPACT_ATOMS: atom_id res chain seq x y z
N MET A 1 -22.61 50.32 19.94
CA MET A 1 -21.94 49.15 20.52
C MET A 1 -22.50 47.91 19.84
N LEU A 2 -21.86 47.45 18.76
CA LEU A 2 -22.26 46.25 18.02
C LEU A 2 -21.05 45.30 18.03
N PHE A 3 -21.10 44.28 18.87
CA PHE A 3 -20.13 43.20 18.89
C PHE A 3 -20.62 42.13 17.91
N ALA A 4 -20.10 42.16 16.68
CA ALA A 4 -20.30 41.08 15.73
C ALA A 4 -19.35 39.93 16.10
N ILE A 5 -19.86 38.93 16.81
CA ILE A 5 -19.15 37.66 17.00
C ILE A 5 -19.36 36.86 15.71
N LEU A 6 -18.40 36.99 14.80
CA LEU A 6 -18.22 36.06 13.68
C LEU A 6 -17.73 34.73 14.26
N ILE A 7 -18.67 33.83 14.55
CA ILE A 7 -18.39 32.41 14.81
C ILE A 7 -18.02 31.77 13.47
N LEU A 8 -16.75 31.92 13.06
CA LEU A 8 -16.13 31.11 12.01
C LEU A 8 -15.65 29.79 12.65
N SER A 9 -16.60 28.95 13.06
CA SER A 9 -16.34 27.59 13.55
C SER A 9 -16.71 26.61 12.44
N GLY A 10 -15.82 26.43 11.47
CA GLY A 10 -16.04 25.57 10.31
C GLY A 10 -14.81 24.81 9.85
N CYS A 11 -13.86 24.50 10.74
CA CYS A 11 -12.87 23.45 10.49
C CYS A 11 -13.39 22.14 11.08
N SER A 12 -14.23 21.41 10.32
CA SER A 12 -14.60 20.04 10.67
C SER A 12 -13.39 19.11 10.43
N ASN A 13 -12.43 19.09 11.35
CA ASN A 13 -11.54 17.95 11.50
C ASN A 13 -12.40 16.79 12.01
N MET A 14 -13.01 16.03 11.09
CA MET A 14 -13.76 14.83 11.45
C MET A 14 -12.77 13.88 12.13
N GLY A 15 -13.05 13.57 13.40
CA GLY A 15 -12.25 12.63 14.19
C GLY A 15 -12.47 11.19 13.73
N TRP A 16 -11.85 10.26 14.45
CA TRP A 16 -12.13 8.83 14.26
C TRP A 16 -13.53 8.49 14.79
N GLU A 17 -14.37 7.94 13.93
CA GLU A 17 -15.71 7.45 14.27
C GLU A 17 -15.69 5.92 14.40
N THR A 18 -16.41 5.38 15.39
CA THR A 18 -16.50 3.92 15.57
C THR A 18 -17.52 3.37 14.60
N PHE A 19 -17.06 2.57 13.65
CA PHE A 19 -17.90 1.91 12.66
C PHE A 19 -18.48 0.60 13.18
N HIS A 20 -17.63 -0.20 13.83
CA HIS A 20 -18.01 -1.48 14.41
C HIS A 20 -17.28 -1.69 15.73
N GLU A 21 -17.93 -2.33 16.69
CA GLU A 21 -17.32 -2.71 17.96
C GLU A 21 -17.77 -4.08 18.43
N GLY A 22 -16.91 -4.72 19.21
CA GLY A 22 -17.19 -6.04 19.77
C GLY A 22 -16.20 -6.41 20.86
N THR A 23 -16.19 -7.69 21.22
CA THR A 23 -15.31 -8.23 22.25
C THR A 23 -14.61 -9.48 21.73
N TYR A 24 -13.30 -9.57 21.93
CA TYR A 24 -12.47 -10.74 21.63
C TYR A 24 -11.69 -11.14 22.87
N LYS A 25 -11.88 -12.39 23.36
CA LYS A 25 -11.27 -12.89 24.60
C LYS A 25 -11.43 -11.93 25.80
N GLY A 26 -12.61 -11.34 25.96
CA GLY A 26 -12.90 -10.35 27.02
C GLY A 26 -12.34 -8.95 26.80
N THR A 27 -11.57 -8.71 25.73
CA THR A 27 -11.04 -7.39 25.37
C THR A 27 -11.95 -6.71 24.34
N LYS A 28 -12.39 -5.47 24.62
CA LYS A 28 -13.16 -4.67 23.65
C LYS A 28 -12.30 -4.34 22.43
N TYR A 29 -12.85 -4.42 21.23
CA TYR A 29 -12.22 -3.94 20.01
C TYR A 29 -13.14 -2.98 19.25
N GLN A 30 -12.54 -2.12 18.43
CA GLN A 30 -13.24 -1.12 17.62
C GLN A 30 -12.59 -1.03 16.24
N LEU A 31 -13.38 -1.20 15.18
CA LEU A 31 -13.04 -0.75 13.84
C LEU A 31 -13.52 0.69 13.70
N GLN A 32 -12.62 1.60 13.35
CA GLN A 32 -12.90 3.01 13.26
C GLN A 32 -12.57 3.54 11.86
N SER A 33 -13.31 4.56 11.44
CA SER A 33 -13.11 5.24 10.17
C SER A 33 -12.94 6.74 10.37
N LYS A 34 -12.21 7.38 9.47
CA LYS A 34 -12.09 8.83 9.42
C LYS A 34 -12.21 9.29 7.97
N GLN A 35 -13.15 10.19 7.71
CA GLN A 35 -13.25 10.83 6.41
C GLN A 35 -12.25 11.98 6.34
N THR A 36 -11.38 11.94 5.34
CA THR A 36 -10.41 13.00 5.06
C THR A 36 -10.88 13.78 3.83
N THR A 37 -11.16 15.06 4.02
CA THR A 37 -11.47 15.99 2.92
C THR A 37 -10.19 16.74 2.57
N SER A 38 -9.76 16.70 1.30
CA SER A 38 -8.62 17.49 0.84
C SER A 38 -9.12 18.81 0.29
N PHE A 39 -8.56 19.93 0.78
CA PHE A 39 -9.02 21.30 0.46
C PHE A 39 -8.82 21.70 -1.02
N MET A 40 -8.05 20.91 -1.80
CA MET A 40 -7.64 21.27 -3.17
C MET A 40 -8.15 20.34 -4.29
N SER A 41 -8.97 19.33 -4.00
CA SER A 41 -9.49 18.45 -5.05
C SER A 41 -10.99 18.27 -4.94
N SER A 42 -11.71 18.56 -6.01
CA SER A 42 -13.06 18.06 -6.30
C SER A 42 -13.16 16.53 -6.37
N ALA A 43 -12.08 15.81 -6.07
CA ALA A 43 -12.06 14.38 -5.82
C ALA A 43 -12.60 14.10 -4.40
N GLY A 44 -13.65 13.28 -4.32
CA GLY A 44 -14.33 12.91 -3.08
C GLY A 44 -13.37 12.50 -1.96
N GLY A 45 -13.75 12.81 -0.72
CA GLY A 45 -12.91 12.54 0.45
C GLY A 45 -12.54 11.06 0.57
N ARG A 46 -11.32 10.78 1.05
CA ARG A 46 -10.83 9.41 1.28
C ARG A 46 -11.24 8.94 2.67
N ILE A 47 -11.63 7.68 2.79
CA ILE A 47 -11.87 7.05 4.09
C ILE A 47 -10.59 6.36 4.56
N GLU A 48 -10.09 6.75 5.72
CA GLU A 48 -9.04 6.06 6.45
C GLU A 48 -9.67 5.10 7.46
N TRP A 49 -9.03 3.97 7.72
CA TRP A 49 -9.51 2.95 8.66
C TRP A 49 -8.46 2.66 9.71
N GLN A 50 -8.87 2.29 10.92
CA GLN A 50 -7.99 1.74 11.94
C GLN A 50 -8.68 0.70 12.80
N MET A 51 -7.89 -0.24 13.33
CA MET A 51 -8.33 -1.20 14.34
C MET A 51 -7.74 -0.83 15.69
N LYS A 52 -8.59 -0.75 16.71
CA LYS A 52 -8.20 -0.55 18.11
C LYS A 52 -8.59 -1.76 18.94
N LEU A 53 -7.61 -2.39 19.60
CA LEU A 53 -7.82 -3.52 20.50
C LEU A 53 -7.51 -3.12 21.95
N GLY A 54 -8.55 -2.99 22.77
CA GLY A 54 -8.45 -2.55 24.17
C GLY A 54 -7.75 -1.19 24.30
N ASN A 55 -6.71 -1.16 25.13
CA ASN A 55 -5.88 0.02 25.37
C ASN A 55 -4.61 0.04 24.50
N LEU A 56 -4.45 -0.89 23.56
CA LEU A 56 -3.29 -0.90 22.65
C LEU A 56 -3.36 0.29 21.69
N LYS A 57 -2.18 0.78 21.27
CA LYS A 57 -2.11 1.78 20.19
C LYS A 57 -2.82 1.22 18.94
N PRO A 58 -3.73 1.98 18.30
CA PRO A 58 -4.42 1.54 17.09
C PRO A 58 -3.47 1.15 15.96
N VAL A 59 -3.93 0.29 15.08
CA VAL A 59 -3.27 -0.06 13.82
C VAL A 59 -4.08 0.52 12.68
N GLU A 60 -3.49 1.47 11.97
CA GLU A 60 -4.12 2.14 10.83
C GLU A 60 -3.97 1.32 9.55
N PHE A 61 -5.02 1.27 8.74
CA PHE A 61 -5.04 0.68 7.40
C PHE A 61 -4.91 1.80 6.37
N GLY A 62 -3.72 2.40 6.33
CA GLY A 62 -3.39 3.52 5.45
C GLY A 62 -2.20 3.21 4.56
N VAL A 63 -1.81 4.17 3.72
CA VAL A 63 -0.71 4.03 2.73
C VAL A 63 0.64 3.61 3.33
N GLU A 64 0.84 3.91 4.61
CA GLU A 64 2.07 3.56 5.34
C GLU A 64 2.08 2.09 5.79
N ASN A 65 0.91 1.50 6.02
CA ASN A 65 0.76 0.19 6.66
C ASN A 65 0.03 -0.83 5.77
N THR A 66 -0.44 -0.46 4.59
CA THR A 66 -1.04 -1.37 3.61
C THR A 66 -0.57 -1.06 2.20
N ASP A 67 -0.78 -2.02 1.30
CA ASP A 67 -0.54 -1.91 -0.12
C ASP A 67 -1.86 -1.80 -0.90
N TRP A 68 -1.74 -1.54 -2.21
CA TRP A 68 -2.88 -1.46 -3.13
C TRP A 68 -3.16 -2.79 -3.82
N SER A 69 -2.33 -3.81 -3.59
CA SER A 69 -2.54 -5.16 -4.08
C SER A 69 -1.72 -6.15 -3.24
N PRO A 70 -1.89 -7.46 -3.46
CA PRO A 70 -1.02 -8.45 -2.84
C PRO A 70 0.44 -8.18 -3.22
N PRO A 71 1.41 -8.59 -2.39
CA PRO A 71 2.80 -8.40 -2.71
C PRO A 71 3.16 -9.20 -3.96
N TYR A 72 3.96 -8.61 -4.87
CA TYR A 72 4.36 -9.31 -6.10
C TYR A 72 5.19 -10.57 -5.82
N SER A 73 5.82 -10.66 -4.65
CA SER A 73 6.53 -11.85 -4.18
C SER A 73 6.81 -11.75 -2.68
N THR A 74 6.49 -12.77 -1.89
CA THR A 74 6.84 -12.83 -0.46
C THR A 74 8.34 -12.82 -0.18
N LYS A 75 9.18 -13.22 -1.17
CA LYS A 75 10.65 -13.14 -1.05
C LYS A 75 11.18 -11.73 -0.75
N ILE A 76 10.39 -10.67 -0.99
CA ILE A 76 10.79 -9.29 -0.65
C ILE A 76 10.95 -9.07 0.85
N TYR A 77 10.29 -9.90 1.68
CA TYR A 77 10.36 -9.79 3.13
C TYR A 77 11.66 -10.37 3.71
N GLY A 78 12.44 -11.12 2.91
CA GLY A 78 13.69 -11.74 3.36
C GLY A 78 13.44 -12.62 4.60
N ASN A 79 14.12 -12.29 5.71
CA ASN A 79 13.98 -12.97 6.99
C ASN A 79 12.91 -12.33 7.91
N THR A 80 12.22 -11.27 7.46
CA THR A 80 11.18 -10.65 8.27
C THR A 80 9.98 -11.61 8.41
N PRO A 81 9.52 -11.88 9.64
CA PRO A 81 8.34 -12.72 9.86
C PRO A 81 7.11 -12.14 9.15
N PHE A 82 6.32 -13.03 8.54
CA PHE A 82 5.02 -12.72 7.98
C PHE A 82 4.10 -13.94 8.07
N HIS A 83 2.80 -13.69 8.18
CA HIS A 83 1.79 -14.73 8.28
C HIS A 83 0.57 -14.38 7.44
N TYR A 84 0.09 -15.35 6.66
CA TYR A 84 -1.24 -15.24 6.06
C TYR A 84 -2.29 -15.48 7.15
N ILE A 85 -3.34 -14.66 7.14
CA ILE A 85 -4.51 -14.80 8.03
C ILE A 85 -5.76 -15.24 7.25
N THR A 86 -5.80 -14.97 5.93
CA THR A 86 -6.81 -15.48 4.99
C THR A 86 -6.16 -15.78 3.63
N ASP A 87 -6.91 -16.40 2.72
CA ASP A 87 -6.69 -16.45 1.26
C ASP A 87 -5.22 -16.44 0.79
N LYS A 88 -4.42 -17.37 1.33
CA LYS A 88 -2.98 -17.54 1.02
C LYS A 88 -2.69 -17.76 -0.47
N ASP A 89 -3.68 -18.23 -1.21
CA ASP A 89 -3.62 -18.51 -2.64
C ASP A 89 -3.97 -17.28 -3.49
N THR A 90 -4.20 -16.12 -2.86
CA THR A 90 -4.40 -14.85 -3.58
C THR A 90 -3.20 -14.59 -4.49
N VAL A 91 -3.47 -14.56 -5.80
CA VAL A 91 -2.45 -14.41 -6.83
C VAL A 91 -2.22 -12.94 -7.15
N TYR A 92 -0.95 -12.53 -7.12
CA TYR A 92 -0.53 -11.29 -7.76
C TYR A 92 -0.72 -11.39 -9.27
N THR A 93 -1.62 -10.58 -9.84
CA THR A 93 -1.99 -10.72 -11.25
C THR A 93 -1.03 -10.03 -12.20
N GLY A 94 -0.25 -9.03 -11.75
CA GLY A 94 0.67 -8.23 -12.58
C GLY A 94 0.00 -7.40 -13.68
N LYS A 95 -1.21 -7.76 -14.13
CA LYS A 95 -1.97 -7.08 -15.17
C LYS A 95 -2.25 -5.63 -14.80
N ASP A 96 -2.24 -4.78 -15.82
CA ASP A 96 -2.65 -3.38 -15.71
C ASP A 96 -4.02 -3.35 -15.04
N TYR A 97 -4.05 -2.78 -13.84
CA TYR A 97 -5.30 -2.56 -13.14
C TYR A 97 -6.09 -1.55 -13.96
N GLU A 98 -7.23 -1.97 -14.51
CA GLU A 98 -8.11 -1.04 -15.22
C GLU A 98 -8.65 -0.01 -14.20
N PRO A 99 -8.37 1.29 -14.39
CA PRO A 99 -8.95 2.33 -13.57
C PRO A 99 -10.47 2.27 -13.66
N GLY A 100 -11.14 1.93 -12.55
CA GLY A 100 -12.60 1.83 -12.49
C GLY A 100 -13.15 0.44 -12.16
N SER A 101 -12.31 -0.61 -12.13
CA SER A 101 -12.75 -1.87 -11.53
C SER A 101 -12.83 -1.69 -10.01
N TYR A 102 -14.01 -1.80 -9.40
CA TYR A 102 -14.20 -1.72 -7.94
C TYR A 102 -13.66 -2.96 -7.21
N ALA A 103 -12.46 -3.42 -7.60
CA ALA A 103 -11.88 -4.63 -7.10
C ALA A 103 -11.45 -4.43 -5.66
N VAL A 104 -11.80 -5.41 -4.82
CA VAL A 104 -11.28 -5.46 -3.45
C VAL A 104 -9.79 -5.66 -3.52
N PHE A 105 -9.07 -4.74 -2.90
CA PHE A 105 -7.61 -4.80 -2.84
C PHE A 105 -7.22 -5.73 -1.69
N ASN A 106 -6.92 -6.97 -2.05
CA ASN A 106 -6.23 -7.89 -1.16
C ASN A 106 -4.85 -7.30 -0.85
N THR A 107 -4.46 -7.24 0.42
CA THR A 107 -3.19 -6.62 0.84
C THR A 107 -2.63 -7.25 2.10
N MET A 108 -1.33 -7.07 2.31
CA MET A 108 -0.70 -7.29 3.61
C MET A 108 -0.89 -6.05 4.50
N LEU A 109 -0.95 -6.27 5.81
CA LEU A 109 -0.88 -5.24 6.82
C LEU A 109 0.51 -5.27 7.49
N TYR A 110 1.22 -4.15 7.41
CA TYR A 110 2.53 -3.96 8.01
C TYR A 110 2.36 -3.49 9.44
N LEU A 111 2.84 -4.29 10.38
CA LEU A 111 2.86 -3.97 11.80
C LEU A 111 4.19 -3.34 12.18
N PHE A 112 4.21 -2.70 13.36
CA PHE A 112 5.39 -2.02 13.89
C PHE A 112 6.60 -2.98 13.97
N PRO A 113 7.84 -2.48 13.81
CA PRO A 113 9.03 -3.32 13.84
C PRO A 113 9.16 -4.04 15.20
N GLY A 114 9.38 -5.36 15.15
CA GLY A 114 9.52 -6.23 16.33
C GLY A 114 8.40 -7.27 16.42
N ALA A 115 8.62 -8.45 15.81
CA ALA A 115 7.63 -9.54 15.86
C ALA A 115 7.35 -10.04 17.29
N GLU A 116 8.29 -9.85 18.21
CA GLU A 116 8.20 -10.23 19.62
C GLU A 116 7.55 -9.17 20.51
N ASP A 117 7.10 -8.04 19.96
CA ASP A 117 6.30 -7.06 20.71
C ASP A 117 4.94 -7.70 21.09
N GLU A 118 4.65 -7.75 22.39
CA GLU A 118 3.38 -8.26 22.94
C GLU A 118 2.15 -7.63 22.25
N ARG A 119 2.24 -6.35 21.88
CA ARG A 119 1.18 -5.66 21.12
C ARG A 119 0.97 -6.29 19.76
N ASN A 120 2.05 -6.53 19.01
CA ASN A 120 1.98 -7.11 17.67
C ASN A 120 1.43 -8.54 17.73
N GLN A 121 1.82 -9.31 18.75
CA GLN A 121 1.29 -10.64 18.99
C GLN A 121 -0.23 -10.61 19.26
N LYS A 122 -0.71 -9.66 20.09
CA LYS A 122 -2.16 -9.50 20.33
C LYS A 122 -2.93 -9.12 19.08
N TYR A 123 -2.39 -8.23 18.24
CA TYR A 123 -3.00 -7.92 16.95
C TYR A 123 -2.95 -9.12 16.00
N TYR A 124 -1.86 -9.89 15.97
CA TYR A 124 -1.77 -11.10 15.17
C TYR A 124 -2.84 -12.12 15.55
N GLU A 125 -2.99 -12.44 16.83
CA GLU A 125 -4.02 -13.37 17.30
C GLU A 125 -5.44 -12.89 16.97
N PHE A 126 -5.71 -11.60 17.21
CA PHE A 126 -6.99 -11.00 16.85
C PHE A 126 -7.26 -11.10 15.35
N MET A 127 -6.29 -10.72 14.52
CA MET A 127 -6.46 -10.73 13.08
C MET A 127 -6.60 -12.15 12.52
N ARG A 128 -5.91 -13.13 13.10
CA ARG A 128 -6.05 -14.54 12.71
C ARG A 128 -7.43 -15.10 13.06
N ASP A 129 -7.97 -14.77 14.24
CA ASP A 129 -9.15 -15.46 14.78
C ASP A 129 -10.47 -14.72 14.51
N GLU A 130 -10.46 -13.39 14.46
CA GLU A 130 -11.67 -12.55 14.42
C GLU A 130 -11.81 -11.75 13.12
N TRP A 131 -10.71 -11.46 12.40
CA TRP A 131 -10.73 -10.59 11.22
C TRP A 131 -11.69 -11.04 10.14
N LYS A 132 -11.73 -12.35 9.84
CA LYS A 132 -12.60 -12.90 8.79
C LYS A 132 -14.06 -12.48 8.95
N LYS A 133 -14.56 -12.39 10.19
CA LYS A 133 -15.94 -11.96 10.48
C LYS A 133 -16.15 -10.49 10.12
N ILE A 134 -15.18 -9.64 10.50
CA ILE A 134 -15.19 -8.19 10.23
C ILE A 134 -15.08 -7.95 8.73
N ASP A 135 -14.15 -8.62 8.09
CA ASP A 135 -13.91 -8.51 6.66
C ASP A 135 -15.14 -8.95 5.84
N GLU A 136 -15.73 -10.12 6.13
CA GLU A 136 -16.97 -10.56 5.47
C GLU A 136 -18.14 -9.59 5.69
N MET A 137 -18.25 -8.99 6.87
CA MET A 137 -19.27 -7.97 7.16
C MET A 137 -19.06 -6.72 6.31
N MET A 138 -17.81 -6.22 6.21
CA MET A 138 -17.46 -5.07 5.38
C MET A 138 -17.72 -5.37 3.90
N MET A 139 -17.38 -6.57 3.44
CA MET A 139 -17.57 -6.99 2.06
C MET A 139 -19.05 -7.15 1.66
N LYS A 140 -19.94 -7.50 2.59
CA LYS A 140 -21.39 -7.56 2.33
C LYS A 140 -22.01 -6.16 2.23
N ASN A 141 -21.45 -5.17 2.93
CA ASN A 141 -21.97 -3.81 3.02
C ASN A 141 -21.27 -2.81 2.09
N ARG A 142 -20.67 -3.25 0.97
CA ARG A 142 -19.77 -2.47 0.10
C ARG A 142 -20.26 -1.11 -0.41
N LYS A 143 -21.57 -0.87 -0.50
CA LYS A 143 -22.11 0.30 -1.23
C LYS A 143 -21.70 1.70 -0.71
N PRO A 144 -21.20 1.89 0.53
CA PRO A 144 -20.51 3.13 0.93
C PRO A 144 -18.98 3.01 1.08
N TYR A 145 -18.38 1.81 0.98
CA TYR A 145 -17.03 1.52 1.51
C TYR A 145 -16.10 0.86 0.49
N ASN A 146 -16.10 1.34 -0.75
CA ASN A 146 -15.32 0.79 -1.86
C ASN A 146 -13.80 0.73 -1.60
N ASP A 147 -13.29 1.49 -0.63
CA ASP A 147 -11.86 1.58 -0.29
C ASP A 147 -11.45 0.74 0.92
N PHE A 148 -12.34 -0.07 1.50
CA PHE A 148 -11.97 -0.93 2.63
C PHE A 148 -11.01 -2.04 2.17
N PRO A 149 -9.79 -2.14 2.74
CA PRO A 149 -8.80 -3.11 2.29
C PRO A 149 -9.14 -4.51 2.80
N HIS A 150 -8.92 -5.52 1.95
CA HIS A 150 -9.01 -6.92 2.35
C HIS A 150 -7.65 -7.40 2.84
N ILE A 151 -7.46 -7.41 4.16
CA ILE A 151 -6.19 -7.83 4.76
C ILE A 151 -6.08 -9.36 4.68
N ILE A 152 -5.15 -9.86 3.85
CA ILE A 152 -4.89 -11.30 3.67
C ILE A 152 -3.77 -11.83 4.57
N GLY A 153 -2.95 -10.94 5.11
CA GLY A 153 -1.81 -11.32 5.94
C GLY A 153 -1.19 -10.16 6.67
N LEU A 154 -0.25 -10.48 7.55
CA LEU A 154 0.49 -9.56 8.40
C LEU A 154 1.99 -9.70 8.13
N VAL A 155 2.70 -8.57 8.10
CA VAL A 155 4.17 -8.51 8.01
C VAL A 155 4.68 -7.75 9.23
N PHE A 156 5.61 -8.34 9.98
CA PHE A 156 6.15 -7.74 11.21
C PHE A 156 7.36 -6.86 10.91
N GLY A 157 7.14 -5.83 10.11
CA GLY A 157 8.15 -4.86 9.72
C GLY A 157 7.55 -3.67 9.01
N GLU A 158 8.29 -2.56 9.02
CA GLU A 158 7.89 -1.32 8.35
C GLU A 158 7.83 -1.55 6.83
N ARG A 159 6.69 -1.19 6.22
CA ARG A 159 6.45 -1.29 4.78
C ARG A 159 7.61 -0.72 3.96
N GLU A 160 8.10 0.44 4.38
CA GLU A 160 9.17 1.20 3.74
C GLU A 160 10.48 0.40 3.57
N LYS A 161 10.75 -0.58 4.44
CA LYS A 161 11.94 -1.45 4.34
C LYS A 161 11.87 -2.44 3.19
N PHE A 162 10.68 -2.70 2.66
CA PHE A 162 10.44 -3.63 1.55
C PHE A 162 10.29 -2.93 0.20
N VAL A 163 10.28 -1.60 0.20
CA VAL A 163 10.24 -0.80 -1.03
C VAL A 163 11.64 -0.75 -1.64
N LYS A 164 11.73 -1.10 -2.93
CA LYS A 164 12.97 -0.96 -3.70
C LYS A 164 13.04 0.42 -4.31
N ARG A 165 14.17 1.11 -4.12
CA ARG A 165 14.44 2.44 -4.69
C ARG A 165 15.75 2.43 -5.42
N TYR A 166 15.73 2.94 -6.64
CA TYR A 166 16.90 3.12 -7.48
C TYR A 166 16.96 4.57 -7.94
N THR A 167 18.14 5.16 -7.89
CA THR A 167 18.39 6.51 -8.38
C THR A 167 19.34 6.44 -9.57
N GLY A 168 19.05 7.21 -10.61
CA GLY A 168 19.82 7.24 -11.85
C GLY A 168 19.65 8.56 -12.60
N LYS A 169 20.33 8.67 -13.75
CA LYS A 169 20.20 9.81 -14.65
C LYS A 169 19.34 9.43 -15.85
N TYR A 170 18.39 10.31 -16.20
CA TYR A 170 17.59 10.22 -17.41
C TYR A 170 17.34 11.64 -17.93
N MET A 171 17.57 11.87 -19.23
CA MET A 171 17.50 13.21 -19.84
C MET A 171 18.30 14.28 -19.07
N ASN A 172 19.50 13.92 -18.58
CA ASN A 172 20.41 14.74 -17.76
C ASN A 172 19.89 15.14 -16.35
N GLU A 173 18.70 14.67 -15.96
CA GLU A 173 18.13 14.91 -14.63
C GLU A 173 18.28 13.69 -13.72
N THR A 174 18.19 13.90 -12.40
CA THR A 174 18.14 12.80 -11.43
C THR A 174 16.71 12.28 -11.34
N TRP A 175 16.56 10.97 -11.48
CA TRP A 175 15.27 10.30 -11.39
C TRP A 175 15.32 9.17 -10.35
N ASN A 176 14.18 8.94 -9.72
CA ASN A 176 13.95 7.87 -8.77
C ASN A 176 12.97 6.87 -9.37
N LEU A 177 13.38 5.60 -9.37
CA LEU A 177 12.54 4.46 -9.71
C LEU A 177 12.21 3.73 -8.41
N THR A 178 10.94 3.78 -8.01
CA THR A 178 10.42 3.20 -6.77
C THR A 178 9.49 2.03 -7.09
N ILE A 179 9.75 0.88 -6.47
CA ILE A 179 8.93 -0.34 -6.60
C ILE A 179 8.49 -0.78 -5.19
N PRO A 180 7.26 -0.43 -4.77
CA PRO A 180 6.69 -0.89 -3.52
C PRO A 180 6.36 -2.39 -3.55
N PRO A 181 5.96 -2.99 -2.41
CA PRO A 181 5.60 -4.40 -2.34
C PRO A 181 4.46 -4.82 -3.26
N ASP A 182 3.52 -3.94 -3.57
CA ASP A 182 2.47 -4.16 -4.60
C ASP A 182 2.99 -4.23 -6.04
N GLY A 183 4.30 -4.03 -6.25
CA GLY A 183 4.95 -4.18 -7.53
C GLY A 183 4.62 -3.09 -8.54
N ARG A 184 3.93 -2.01 -8.15
CA ARG A 184 3.82 -0.82 -9.01
C ARG A 184 5.19 -0.23 -9.26
N ILE A 185 5.39 0.31 -10.45
CA ILE A 185 6.63 0.97 -10.84
C ILE A 185 6.34 2.46 -10.94
N LEU A 186 6.96 3.22 -10.04
CA LEU A 186 6.83 4.67 -9.97
C LEU A 186 8.15 5.28 -10.47
N PHE A 187 8.06 6.21 -11.42
CA PHE A 187 9.21 6.90 -11.98
C PHE A 187 9.03 8.41 -11.86
N GLU A 188 9.86 9.01 -11.02
CA GLU A 188 9.69 10.38 -10.53
C GLU A 188 11.00 11.15 -10.66
N SER A 189 10.95 12.36 -11.20
CA SER A 189 12.08 13.27 -11.14
C SER A 189 12.24 13.80 -9.72
N GLU A 190 13.47 14.14 -9.34
CA GLU A 190 13.74 14.74 -8.03
C GLU A 190 12.98 16.07 -7.81
N ASN A 191 12.57 16.72 -8.91
CA ASN A 191 11.80 17.96 -8.91
C ASN A 191 10.27 17.75 -8.94
N GLY A 192 9.78 16.51 -8.75
CA GLY A 192 8.36 16.19 -8.61
C GLY A 192 7.61 15.94 -9.92
N GLY A 193 8.31 15.77 -11.04
CA GLY A 193 7.71 15.37 -12.32
C GLY A 193 7.49 13.86 -12.38
N GLN A 194 6.27 13.41 -12.70
CA GLN A 194 5.97 12.01 -13.00
C GLN A 194 5.87 11.80 -14.51
N THR A 195 6.49 10.75 -15.03
CA THR A 195 6.34 10.37 -16.45
C THR A 195 6.39 8.86 -16.63
N SER A 196 5.90 8.38 -17.77
CA SER A 196 6.14 7.00 -18.19
C SER A 196 7.58 6.89 -18.70
N ALA A 197 8.41 6.10 -18.04
CA ALA A 197 9.78 5.82 -18.48
C ALA A 197 9.84 4.75 -19.57
N GLY A 198 8.74 4.50 -20.28
CA GLY A 198 8.57 3.32 -21.14
C GLY A 198 8.67 2.01 -20.38
N LEU A 199 8.29 1.97 -19.11
CA LEU A 199 8.25 0.75 -18.29
C LEU A 199 6.83 0.22 -18.20
N SER A 200 6.68 -1.09 -18.00
CA SER A 200 5.41 -1.64 -17.50
C SER A 200 5.02 -0.94 -16.20
N LEU A 201 3.72 -0.72 -16.00
CA LEU A 201 3.23 -0.06 -14.78
C LEU A 201 3.43 -0.92 -13.52
N LYS A 202 3.62 -2.22 -13.71
CA LYS A 202 3.80 -3.21 -12.66
C LYS A 202 4.87 -4.24 -13.02
N VAL A 203 5.51 -4.80 -11.98
CA VAL A 203 6.33 -6.01 -12.05
C VAL A 203 5.46 -7.17 -12.53
N GLN A 204 6.01 -8.07 -13.33
CA GLN A 204 5.32 -9.24 -13.85
C GLN A 204 5.89 -10.52 -13.25
N MET A 205 4.99 -11.46 -12.93
CA MET A 205 5.35 -12.74 -12.31
C MET A 205 4.84 -13.90 -13.18
N PRO A 206 5.52 -15.06 -13.16
CA PRO A 206 6.73 -15.37 -12.41
C PRO A 206 8.00 -14.70 -12.99
N GLY A 207 9.05 -14.61 -12.16
CA GLY A 207 10.38 -14.16 -12.61
C GLY A 207 10.74 -12.70 -12.37
N LYS A 208 9.90 -11.93 -11.66
CA LYS A 208 10.15 -10.51 -11.34
C LYS A 208 10.54 -9.69 -12.58
N LYS A 209 9.72 -9.81 -13.63
CA LYS A 209 9.99 -9.18 -14.92
C LYS A 209 9.54 -7.72 -14.93
N ILE A 210 10.30 -6.85 -15.56
CA ILE A 210 9.89 -5.48 -15.90
C ILE A 210 10.01 -5.34 -17.41
N PHE A 211 8.96 -4.88 -18.06
CA PHE A 211 8.95 -4.76 -19.51
C PHE A 211 9.31 -3.35 -19.98
N LEU A 212 10.21 -3.27 -20.96
CA LEU A 212 10.54 -2.03 -21.66
C LEU A 212 9.69 -1.87 -22.91
N ARG A 213 9.07 -0.70 -23.04
CA ARG A 213 8.48 -0.16 -24.27
C ARG A 213 9.57 0.54 -25.08
N GLN A 214 9.39 0.63 -26.39
CA GLN A 214 10.42 1.14 -27.31
C GLN A 214 10.67 2.66 -27.21
N ASP A 215 9.80 3.39 -26.54
CA ASP A 215 9.75 4.86 -26.50
C ASP A 215 10.26 5.48 -25.18
N GLY A 216 10.88 4.69 -24.29
CA GLY A 216 11.39 5.17 -23.01
C GLY A 216 12.84 4.77 -22.72
N LEU A 217 13.11 4.42 -21.45
CA LEU A 217 14.44 4.03 -20.99
C LEU A 217 14.95 2.81 -21.77
N THR A 218 16.20 2.87 -22.19
CA THR A 218 16.94 1.73 -22.69
C THR A 218 17.43 0.83 -21.54
N LEU A 219 17.75 -0.42 -21.85
CA LEU A 219 18.38 -1.34 -20.90
C LEU A 219 19.72 -0.79 -20.37
N GLN A 220 20.49 -0.10 -21.22
CA GLN A 220 21.76 0.51 -20.83
C GLN A 220 21.54 1.62 -19.81
N GLU A 221 20.56 2.50 -20.03
CA GLU A 221 20.22 3.55 -19.07
C GLU A 221 19.73 2.98 -17.74
N LEU A 222 18.84 1.98 -17.78
CA LEU A 222 18.38 1.28 -16.57
C LEU A 222 19.52 0.65 -15.77
N ALA A 223 20.56 0.13 -16.44
CA ALA A 223 21.71 -0.45 -15.73
C ALA A 223 22.40 0.55 -14.79
N HIS A 224 22.29 1.85 -15.07
CA HIS A 224 22.83 2.94 -14.24
C HIS A 224 21.92 3.36 -13.08
N PHE A 225 20.68 2.85 -13.00
CA PHE A 225 19.82 3.04 -11.84
C PHE A 225 20.24 2.08 -10.73
N THR A 226 20.76 2.64 -9.64
CA THR A 226 21.29 1.86 -8.52
C THR A 226 20.61 2.18 -7.20
N ASP A 227 20.51 1.19 -6.32
CA ASP A 227 20.05 1.38 -4.96
C ASP A 227 21.11 2.07 -4.08
N LYS A 228 20.77 2.29 -2.80
CA LYS A 228 21.68 2.87 -1.80
C LYS A 228 23.00 2.08 -1.61
N ASN A 229 23.03 0.80 -1.98
CA ASN A 229 24.19 -0.08 -1.91
C ASN A 229 24.91 -0.22 -3.27
N LYS A 230 24.57 0.63 -4.26
CA LYS A 230 25.11 0.60 -5.62
C LYS A 230 24.75 -0.67 -6.42
N VAL A 231 23.70 -1.39 -6.01
CA VAL A 231 23.17 -2.54 -6.75
C VAL A 231 22.27 -2.03 -7.87
N SER A 232 22.56 -2.41 -9.11
CA SER A 232 21.75 -2.07 -10.28
C SER A 232 20.39 -2.76 -10.23
N ILE A 233 19.33 -2.08 -10.72
CA ILE A 233 17.98 -2.66 -10.86
C ILE A 233 17.97 -3.98 -11.64
N THR A 234 18.87 -4.12 -12.62
CA THR A 234 19.02 -5.32 -13.46
C THR A 234 19.53 -6.54 -12.69
N LYS A 235 20.00 -6.38 -11.45
CA LYS A 235 20.37 -7.49 -10.56
C LYS A 235 19.18 -8.02 -9.75
N ASP A 236 18.20 -7.18 -9.48
CA ASP A 236 17.02 -7.52 -8.68
C ASP A 236 15.82 -7.97 -9.54
N PHE A 237 15.74 -7.48 -10.78
CA PHE A 237 14.63 -7.71 -11.71
C PHE A 237 15.15 -8.16 -13.07
N ASN A 238 14.38 -9.05 -13.72
CA ASN A 238 14.62 -9.44 -15.10
C ASN A 238 14.01 -8.38 -16.03
N ILE A 239 14.81 -7.73 -16.86
CA ILE A 239 14.33 -6.67 -17.75
C ILE A 239 14.19 -7.25 -19.16
N GLU A 240 12.97 -7.23 -19.70
CA GLU A 240 12.65 -7.76 -21.03
C GLU A 240 12.12 -6.65 -21.93
N GLN A 241 12.60 -6.57 -23.17
CA GLN A 241 12.06 -5.63 -24.15
C GLN A 241 10.89 -6.28 -24.87
N ILE A 242 9.73 -5.62 -24.88
CA ILE A 242 8.60 -6.08 -25.69
C ILE A 242 8.79 -5.50 -27.10
N ALA A 243 8.76 -6.36 -28.12
CA ALA A 243 8.66 -5.90 -29.51
C ALA A 243 7.29 -5.23 -29.68
N SER A 244 7.24 -4.00 -30.22
CA SER A 244 5.96 -3.32 -30.43
C SER A 244 4.96 -4.27 -31.12
N GLU A 245 3.81 -4.52 -30.49
CA GLU A 245 2.69 -5.09 -31.23
C GLU A 245 2.36 -4.12 -32.36
N LYS A 246 2.47 -4.60 -33.60
CA LYS A 246 2.12 -3.85 -34.81
C LYS A 246 0.61 -3.70 -34.93
#